data_AF-Q0YRC4-F1
#
_entry.id   AF-Q0YRC4-F1
#
_cell.length_a   1.000
_cell.length_b   1.000
_cell.length_c   1.000
_cell.angle_alpha   90.00
_cell.angle_beta   90.00
_cell.angle_gamma   90.00
#
_symmetry.space_group_name_H-M   'P 1'
#
loop_
_entity.id
_entity.type
_entity.pdbx_description
1 polymer ?
#
loop_
_entity_poly.entity_id
_entity_poly.type
_entity_poly.pdbx_seq_one_letter_code
_entity_poly.pdbx_strand_id
1 'polypeptide(L)'
;MADALHKSFTWRVFISFGLFIAFLMILVSGVILYIGPSSRAPAAAAWRMIGLTKGEWQNQHIIFGFAFSLLSLFHLLVINWKAFFSYVKSKAVAGIKSPGELVFILALSLFFGIGTYYKIEPFSAILEFGKTIAKSWEGKPVNKPQSNQGSAGEMNNRSKPAE
;
A
#
# COMPACT_ATOMS: atom_id res chain seq x y z
N MET A 1 -48.49 15.20 21.20
CA MET A 1 -47.74 14.88 19.96
C MET A 1 -46.27 15.13 20.23
N ALA A 2 -45.57 14.14 20.79
CA ALA A 2 -44.12 14.20 21.01
C ALA A 2 -43.58 12.78 21.16
N ASP A 3 -43.80 11.93 20.15
CA ASP A 3 -43.05 10.68 20.02
C ASP A 3 -41.69 11.04 19.39
N ALA A 4 -40.81 11.58 20.23
CA ALA A 4 -39.41 11.76 19.88
C ALA A 4 -38.79 10.38 19.68
N LEU A 5 -38.70 10.00 18.40
CA LEU A 5 -38.12 8.77 17.88
C LEU A 5 -36.74 8.48 18.51
N HIS A 6 -36.70 7.61 19.51
CA HIS A 6 -35.45 7.03 19.98
C HIS A 6 -34.97 5.99 18.95
N LYS A 7 -34.33 6.49 17.88
CA LYS A 7 -33.75 5.64 16.84
C LYS A 7 -32.58 4.88 17.46
N SER A 8 -32.78 3.61 17.77
CA SER A 8 -31.75 2.74 18.33
C SER A 8 -30.55 2.66 17.39
N PHE A 9 -29.35 2.78 17.96
CA PHE A 9 -28.11 2.62 17.21
C PHE A 9 -28.03 1.21 16.63
N THR A 10 -28.11 1.10 15.31
CA THR A 10 -28.05 -0.19 14.62
C THR A 10 -26.60 -0.51 14.28
N TRP A 11 -25.98 -1.37 15.08
CA TRP A 11 -24.59 -1.82 14.90
C TRP A 11 -24.29 -2.32 13.47
N ARG A 12 -25.27 -2.94 12.79
CA ARG A 12 -25.10 -3.38 11.39
C ARG A 12 -24.89 -2.22 10.42
N VAL A 13 -25.64 -1.14 10.59
CA VAL A 13 -25.54 0.06 9.75
C VAL A 13 -24.20 0.75 10.02
N PHE A 14 -23.83 0.88 11.30
CA PHE A 14 -22.55 1.46 11.68
C PHE A 14 -21.35 0.71 11.07
N ILE A 15 -21.31 -0.62 11.19
CA ILE A 15 -20.21 -1.43 10.65
C ILE A 15 -20.17 -1.33 9.11
N SER A 16 -21.34 -1.38 8.44
CA SER A 16 -21.40 -1.35 6.98
C SER A 16 -20.99 0.00 6.40
N PHE A 17 -21.52 1.10 6.94
CA PHE A 17 -21.12 2.45 6.52
C PHE A 17 -19.68 2.76 6.93
N GLY A 18 -19.24 2.32 8.11
CA GLY A 18 -17.86 2.45 8.57
C GLY A 18 -16.87 1.74 7.63
N LEU A 19 -17.19 0.51 7.21
CA LEU A 19 -16.42 -0.22 6.21
C LEU A 19 -16.35 0.50 4.88
N PHE A 20 -17.48 1.03 4.40
CA PHE A 20 -17.53 1.76 3.14
C PHE A 20 -16.66 3.03 3.17
N ILE A 21 -16.75 3.81 4.24
CA ILE A 21 -15.93 5.02 4.42
C ILE A 21 -14.44 4.65 4.52
N ALA A 22 -14.11 3.62 5.30
CA ALA A 22 -12.72 3.18 5.46
C ALA A 22 -12.15 2.63 4.14
N PHE A 23 -12.95 1.89 3.38
CA PHE A 23 -12.58 1.43 2.04
C PHE A 23 -12.26 2.61 1.11
N LEU A 24 -13.13 3.63 1.07
CA LEU A 24 -12.91 4.81 0.24
C LEU A 24 -11.62 5.54 0.64
N MET A 25 -11.37 5.69 1.94
CA MET A 25 -10.15 6.32 2.45
C MET A 25 -8.89 5.54 2.08
N ILE A 26 -8.89 4.21 2.21
CA ILE A 26 -7.76 3.35 1.82
C ILE A 26 -7.55 3.40 0.31
N LEU A 27 -8.63 3.41 -0.48
CA LEU A 27 -8.56 3.50 -1.94
C LEU A 27 -7.92 4.82 -2.38
N VAL A 28 -8.44 5.95 -1.88
CA VAL A 28 -7.93 7.29 -2.21
C VAL A 28 -6.48 7.43 -1.76
N SER A 29 -6.18 7.09 -0.51
CA SER A 29 -4.80 7.18 0.01
C SER A 29 -3.85 6.22 -0.72
N GLY A 30 -4.31 5.03 -1.10
CA GLY A 30 -3.53 4.06 -1.88
C GLY A 30 -3.17 4.61 -3.26
N VAL A 31 -4.12 5.21 -3.97
CA VAL A 31 -3.87 5.88 -5.26
C VAL A 31 -2.87 7.03 -5.09
N ILE A 32 -3.05 7.87 -4.07
CA ILE A 32 -2.16 9.01 -3.80
C ILE A 32 -0.73 8.54 -3.48
N LEU A 33 -0.59 7.49 -2.67
CA LEU A 33 0.72 6.91 -2.34
C LEU A 33 1.39 6.23 -3.53
N TYR A 34 0.58 5.64 -4.42
CA TYR A 34 1.04 4.99 -5.65
C TYR A 34 1.61 6.00 -6.66
N ILE A 35 1.02 7.19 -6.78
CA ILE A 35 1.53 8.27 -7.66
C ILE A 35 2.57 9.18 -7.01
N GLY A 36 2.67 9.20 -5.67
CA GLY A 36 3.54 10.12 -4.94
C GLY A 36 5.03 9.84 -5.13
N PRO A 37 5.90 10.86 -5.13
CA PRO A 37 7.35 10.72 -5.37
C PRO A 37 8.01 9.78 -4.35
N SER A 38 9.17 9.23 -4.71
CA SER A 38 9.97 8.45 -3.76
C SER A 38 10.33 9.30 -2.54
N SER A 39 10.32 8.73 -1.33
CA SER A 39 10.68 9.46 -0.10
C SER A 39 12.13 9.99 -0.11
N ARG A 40 12.98 9.42 -0.99
CA ARG A 40 14.37 9.84 -1.20
C ARG A 40 14.52 10.94 -2.24
N ALA A 41 13.46 11.27 -2.96
CA ALA A 41 13.50 12.29 -4.00
C ALA A 41 13.65 13.68 -3.37
N PRO A 42 14.44 14.59 -3.98
CA PRO A 42 14.52 15.98 -3.52
C PRO A 42 13.14 16.67 -3.47
N ALA A 43 12.25 16.33 -4.42
CA ALA A 43 10.89 16.85 -4.49
C ALA A 43 9.95 16.34 -3.37
N ALA A 44 10.32 15.28 -2.65
CA ALA A 44 9.45 14.66 -1.65
C ALA A 44 9.11 15.59 -0.48
N ALA A 45 10.04 16.47 -0.09
CA ALA A 45 9.83 17.41 1.02
C ALA A 45 8.83 18.52 0.70
N ALA A 46 8.76 18.94 -0.57
CA ALA A 46 7.83 19.98 -1.03
C ALA A 46 6.50 19.40 -1.53
N TRP A 47 6.45 18.10 -1.82
CA TRP A 47 5.27 17.47 -2.39
C TRP A 47 4.10 17.46 -1.40
N ARG A 48 2.97 17.99 -1.86
CA ARG A 48 1.70 18.00 -1.14
C ARG A 48 0.57 17.67 -2.09
N MET A 49 -0.35 16.82 -1.65
CA MET A 49 -1.60 16.54 -2.35
C MET A 49 -2.76 16.78 -1.39
N ILE A 50 -3.70 17.63 -1.81
CA ILE A 50 -4.86 18.03 -0.98
C ILE A 50 -4.38 18.55 0.40
N GLY A 51 -3.30 19.33 0.40
CA GLY A 51 -2.73 19.95 1.62
C GLY A 51 -1.81 19.04 2.45
N LEU A 52 -1.88 17.72 2.28
CA LEU A 52 -1.10 16.74 3.05
C LEU A 52 0.17 16.29 2.32
N THR A 53 1.23 16.06 3.09
CA THR A 53 2.48 15.44 2.65
C THR A 53 2.29 13.94 2.38
N LYS A 54 3.25 13.31 1.69
CA LYS A 54 3.21 11.86 1.43
C LYS A 54 3.18 11.03 2.73
N GLY A 55 3.92 11.46 3.75
CA GLY A 55 3.93 10.80 5.05
C GLY A 55 2.58 10.89 5.78
N GLU A 56 1.91 12.04 5.71
CA GLU A 56 0.58 12.20 6.29
C GLU A 56 -0.46 11.32 5.58
N TRP A 57 -0.40 11.22 4.24
CA TRP A 57 -1.22 10.26 3.49
C TRP A 57 -0.95 8.80 3.86
N GLN A 58 0.32 8.45 4.12
CA GLN A 58 0.69 7.13 4.59
C GLN A 58 0.09 6.85 5.98
N ASN A 59 0.10 7.83 6.88
CA ASN A 59 -0.52 7.70 8.20
C ASN A 59 -2.03 7.47 8.08
N GLN A 60 -2.72 8.23 7.21
CA GLN A 60 -4.14 8.00 6.95
C GLN A 60 -4.40 6.59 6.42
N HIS A 61 -3.61 6.15 5.43
CA HIS A 61 -3.75 4.81 4.85
C HIS A 61 -3.59 3.71 5.90
N ILE A 62 -2.60 3.83 6.80
CA ILE A 62 -2.34 2.83 7.85
C ILE A 62 -3.49 2.80 8.86
N ILE A 63 -3.91 3.96 9.37
CA ILE A 63 -4.96 4.02 10.40
C ILE A 63 -6.31 3.56 9.85
N PHE A 64 -6.70 4.02 8.66
CA PHE A 64 -7.92 3.54 8.02
C PHE A 64 -7.82 2.08 7.59
N GLY A 65 -6.65 1.61 7.15
CA GLY A 65 -6.34 0.21 6.88
C GLY A 65 -6.57 -0.70 8.09
N PHE A 66 -6.06 -0.27 9.25
CA PHE A 66 -6.27 -0.96 10.51
C PHE A 66 -7.76 -0.96 10.90
N ALA A 67 -8.44 0.18 10.82
CA ALA A 67 -9.88 0.28 11.10
C ALA A 67 -10.72 -0.60 10.16
N PHE A 68 -10.43 -0.60 8.85
CA PHE A 68 -11.10 -1.44 7.87
C PHE A 68 -10.88 -2.93 8.17
N SER A 69 -9.66 -3.33 8.55
CA SER A 69 -9.34 -4.72 8.90
C SER A 69 -10.12 -5.16 10.14
N LEU A 70 -10.16 -4.32 11.17
CA LEU A 70 -10.90 -4.58 12.40
C LEU A 70 -12.41 -4.65 12.16
N LEU A 71 -12.97 -3.68 11.43
CA LEU A 71 -14.39 -3.66 11.07
C LEU A 71 -14.75 -4.83 10.14
N SER A 72 -13.86 -5.25 9.25
CA SER A 72 -14.08 -6.41 8.37
C SER A 72 -14.14 -7.68 9.17
N LEU A 73 -13.24 -7.83 10.15
CA LEU A 73 -13.30 -8.93 11.10
C LEU A 73 -14.66 -8.94 11.80
N PHE A 74 -15.04 -7.82 12.45
CA PHE A 74 -16.34 -7.68 13.11
C PHE A 74 -17.53 -7.90 12.18
N HIS A 75 -17.47 -7.47 10.92
CA HIS A 75 -18.52 -7.69 9.93
C HIS A 75 -18.73 -9.19 9.67
N LEU A 76 -17.63 -9.95 9.53
CA LEU A 76 -17.67 -11.41 9.42
C LEU A 76 -18.23 -12.04 10.71
N LEU A 77 -17.85 -11.54 11.90
CA LEU A 77 -18.38 -12.00 13.19
C LEU A 77 -19.90 -11.76 13.30
N VAL A 78 -20.36 -10.55 13.00
CA VAL A 78 -21.73 -10.10 13.30
C VAL A 78 -22.75 -10.66 12.30
N ILE A 79 -22.36 -10.90 11.06
CA ILE A 79 -23.28 -11.36 10.02
C ILE A 79 -23.32 -12.89 9.94
N ASN A 80 -22.20 -13.60 10.18
CA ASN A 80 -22.14 -15.03 9.89
C ASN A 80 -21.30 -15.90 10.85
N TRP A 81 -20.94 -15.47 12.07
CA TRP A 81 -20.01 -16.23 12.93
C TRP A 81 -20.39 -17.70 13.17
N LYS A 82 -21.67 -18.00 13.44
CA LYS A 82 -22.13 -19.39 13.63
C LYS A 82 -22.00 -20.20 12.34
N ALA A 83 -22.37 -19.63 11.20
CA ALA A 83 -22.27 -20.28 9.90
C ALA A 83 -20.81 -20.47 9.48
N PHE A 84 -19.94 -19.49 9.74
CA PHE A 84 -18.51 -19.56 9.45
C PHE A 84 -17.82 -20.66 10.24
N PHE A 85 -18.00 -20.70 11.58
CA PHE A 85 -17.40 -21.77 12.40
C PHE A 85 -18.02 -23.13 12.15
N SER A 86 -19.34 -23.21 11.90
CA SER A 86 -19.99 -24.45 11.49
C SER A 86 -19.44 -24.94 10.15
N TYR A 87 -19.22 -24.04 9.19
CA TYR A 87 -18.63 -24.37 7.89
C TYR A 87 -17.18 -24.84 8.03
N VAL A 88 -16.34 -24.12 8.77
CA VAL A 88 -14.95 -24.50 9.03
C VAL A 88 -14.88 -25.84 9.75
N LYS A 89 -15.65 -26.03 10.83
CA LYS A 89 -15.69 -27.29 11.59
C LYS A 89 -16.26 -28.44 10.76
N SER A 90 -17.33 -28.21 10.01
CA SER A 90 -17.96 -29.23 9.15
C SER A 90 -17.00 -29.66 8.04
N LYS A 91 -16.29 -28.73 7.39
CA LYS A 91 -15.33 -29.05 6.33
C LYS A 91 -14.05 -29.67 6.88
N ALA A 92 -13.64 -29.32 8.10
CA ALA A 92 -12.50 -29.96 8.78
C ALA A 92 -12.78 -31.41 9.19
N VAL A 93 -14.03 -31.74 9.58
CA VAL A 93 -14.42 -33.08 10.02
C VAL A 93 -14.97 -33.96 8.89
N ALA A 94 -15.77 -33.40 7.97
CA ALA A 94 -16.46 -34.14 6.91
C ALA A 94 -15.76 -34.04 5.53
N GLY A 95 -14.62 -33.36 5.45
CA GLY A 95 -13.91 -33.10 4.19
C GLY A 95 -14.55 -31.99 3.35
N ILE A 96 -13.75 -31.44 2.43
CA ILE A 96 -14.17 -30.33 1.57
C ILE A 96 -15.01 -30.87 0.40
N LYS A 97 -16.32 -30.57 0.40
CA LYS A 97 -17.23 -30.95 -0.72
C LYS A 97 -16.92 -30.29 -2.09
N SER A 98 -16.22 -29.17 -2.13
CA SER A 98 -15.86 -28.43 -3.36
C SER A 98 -14.36 -28.08 -3.39
N PRO A 99 -13.45 -29.09 -3.50
CA PRO A 99 -12.01 -28.83 -3.45
C PRO A 99 -11.55 -27.94 -4.61
N GLY A 100 -12.25 -27.96 -5.75
CA GLY A 100 -11.93 -27.13 -6.92
C GLY A 100 -11.99 -25.63 -6.65
N GLU A 101 -12.97 -25.15 -5.87
CA GLU A 101 -13.09 -23.72 -5.53
C GLU A 101 -11.94 -23.27 -4.62
N LEU A 102 -11.57 -24.08 -3.61
CA LEU A 102 -10.44 -23.78 -2.73
C LEU A 102 -9.11 -23.85 -3.48
N VAL A 103 -8.93 -24.85 -4.35
CA VAL A 103 -7.75 -24.94 -5.22
C VAL A 103 -7.69 -23.73 -6.15
N PHE A 104 -8.81 -23.28 -6.71
CA PHE A 104 -8.86 -22.09 -7.54
C PHE A 104 -8.51 -20.81 -6.78
N ILE A 105 -9.08 -20.59 -5.59
CA ILE A 105 -8.74 -19.44 -4.72
C ILE A 105 -7.25 -19.46 -4.35
N LEU A 106 -6.71 -20.63 -4.01
CA LEU A 106 -5.31 -20.79 -3.65
C LEU A 106 -4.40 -20.56 -4.86
N ALA A 107 -4.74 -21.14 -6.01
CA ALA A 107 -4.01 -20.96 -7.26
C ALA A 107 -4.04 -19.50 -7.71
N LEU A 108 -5.17 -18.82 -7.59
CA LEU A 108 -5.29 -17.39 -7.91
C LEU A 108 -4.43 -16.56 -6.95
N SER A 109 -4.50 -16.83 -5.64
CA SER A 109 -3.67 -16.14 -4.64
C SER A 109 -2.17 -16.31 -4.91
N LEU A 110 -1.75 -17.53 -5.23
CA LEU A 110 -0.39 -17.85 -5.64
C LEU A 110 -0.02 -17.16 -6.96
N PHE A 111 -0.91 -17.16 -7.95
CA PHE A 111 -0.69 -16.50 -9.24
C PHE A 111 -0.42 -15.00 -9.07
N PHE A 112 -1.23 -14.30 -8.28
CA PHE A 112 -1.00 -12.88 -7.98
C PHE A 112 0.33 -12.67 -7.22
N GLY A 113 0.61 -13.51 -6.21
CA GLY A 113 1.84 -13.41 -5.41
C GLY A 113 3.11 -13.68 -6.21
N ILE A 114 3.16 -14.81 -6.93
CA ILE A 114 4.27 -15.23 -7.79
C ILE A 114 4.43 -14.25 -8.95
N GLY A 115 3.34 -13.89 -9.63
CA GLY A 115 3.36 -12.95 -10.75
C GLY A 115 3.92 -11.57 -10.35
N THR A 116 3.53 -11.07 -9.17
CA THR A 116 4.07 -9.82 -8.63
C THR A 116 5.54 -9.95 -8.24
N TYR A 117 5.94 -11.05 -7.58
CA TYR A 117 7.30 -11.29 -7.13
C TYR A 117 8.30 -11.43 -8.30
N TYR A 118 7.94 -12.23 -9.30
CA TYR A 118 8.76 -12.44 -10.51
C TYR A 118 8.61 -11.33 -11.56
N LYS A 119 7.81 -10.28 -11.28
CA LYS A 119 7.56 -9.15 -12.19
C LYS A 119 7.07 -9.61 -13.57
N ILE A 120 6.13 -10.55 -13.58
CA ILE A 120 5.51 -11.07 -14.80
C ILE A 120 4.47 -10.05 -15.29
N GLU A 121 4.35 -9.86 -16.60
CA GLU A 121 3.26 -9.05 -17.19
C GLU A 121 1.89 -9.68 -16.87
N PRO A 122 0.85 -8.90 -16.49
CA PRO A 122 0.75 -7.43 -16.52
C PRO A 122 1.15 -6.73 -15.20
N PHE A 123 1.62 -7.48 -14.19
CA PHE A 123 1.91 -6.91 -12.86
C PHE A 123 3.07 -5.91 -12.89
N SER A 124 4.12 -6.20 -13.66
CA SER A 124 5.24 -5.29 -13.92
C SER A 124 4.80 -3.98 -14.54
N ALA A 125 3.98 -4.01 -15.61
CA ALA A 125 3.48 -2.81 -16.27
C ALA A 125 2.76 -1.86 -15.30
N ILE A 126 1.90 -2.41 -14.43
CA ILE A 126 1.21 -1.60 -13.40
C ILE A 126 2.25 -1.01 -12.44
N LEU A 127 3.20 -1.77 -11.94
CA LEU A 127 4.20 -1.23 -11.00
C LEU A 127 5.12 -0.16 -11.63
N GLU A 128 5.48 -0.32 -12.90
CA GLU A 128 6.32 0.63 -13.64
C GLU A 128 5.59 1.92 -14.02
N PHE A 129 4.29 1.83 -14.33
CA PHE A 129 3.45 3.00 -14.56
C PHE A 129 3.46 3.95 -13.35
N GLY A 130 3.25 3.40 -12.15
CA GLY A 130 3.30 4.17 -10.91
C GLY A 130 4.67 4.81 -10.69
N LYS A 131 5.76 4.09 -10.95
CA LYS A 131 7.13 4.65 -10.88
C LYS A 131 7.37 5.77 -11.87
N THR A 132 6.81 5.66 -13.08
CA THR A 132 6.94 6.68 -14.12
C THR A 132 6.25 7.97 -13.68
N ILE A 133 5.03 7.87 -13.13
CA ILE A 133 4.34 9.02 -12.53
C ILE A 133 5.14 9.56 -11.35
N ALA A 134 5.58 8.70 -10.43
CA ALA A 134 6.36 9.10 -9.26
C ALA A 134 7.62 9.90 -9.66
N LYS A 135 8.33 9.45 -10.71
CA LYS A 135 9.52 10.10 -11.26
C LYS A 135 9.22 11.45 -11.92
N SER A 136 8.03 11.64 -12.50
CA SER A 136 7.64 12.91 -13.11
C SER A 136 7.62 14.08 -12.12
N TRP A 137 7.36 13.79 -10.84
CA TRP A 137 7.42 14.77 -9.76
C TRP A 137 8.84 15.20 -9.39
N GLU A 138 9.86 14.43 -9.78
CA GLU A 138 11.26 14.69 -9.41
C GLU A 138 11.95 15.72 -10.32
N GLY A 139 11.29 16.10 -11.43
CA GLY A 139 11.86 17.00 -12.44
C GLY A 139 12.97 16.34 -13.28
N LYS A 140 13.48 17.07 -14.29
CA LYS A 140 14.64 16.60 -15.06
C LYS A 140 15.86 16.56 -14.13
N PRO A 141 16.74 15.55 -14.20
CA PRO A 141 17.94 15.53 -13.39
C PRO A 141 18.74 16.81 -13.68
N VAL A 142 18.88 17.67 -12.67
CA VAL A 142 19.90 18.72 -12.71
C VAL A 142 21.22 17.98 -12.76
N ASN A 143 21.93 18.08 -13.89
CA ASN A 143 23.29 17.58 -14.03
C ASN A 143 24.10 18.12 -12.85
N LYS A 144 24.35 17.29 -11.84
CA LYS A 144 25.39 17.59 -10.86
C LYS A 144 26.69 17.55 -11.66
N PRO A 145 27.48 18.64 -11.73
CA PRO A 145 28.81 18.53 -12.28
C PRO A 145 29.50 17.43 -11.47
N GLN A 146 30.05 16.43 -12.15
CA GLN A 146 30.92 15.45 -11.51
C GLN A 146 31.97 16.25 -10.75
N SER A 147 31.91 16.20 -9.42
CA SER A 147 32.99 16.71 -8.59
C SER A 147 34.23 15.97 -9.04
N ASN A 148 35.12 16.71 -9.69
CA ASN A 148 36.38 16.23 -10.23
C ASN A 148 37.22 15.64 -9.08
N GLN A 149 37.03 14.36 -8.76
CA GLN A 149 37.94 13.59 -7.91
C GLN A 149 39.17 13.27 -8.76
N GLY A 150 40.04 14.26 -8.89
CA GLY A 150 41.25 14.15 -9.70
C GLY A 150 42.05 15.43 -9.68
N SER A 151 42.58 15.83 -8.52
CA SER A 151 43.76 16.69 -8.41
C SER A 151 44.13 16.90 -6.93
N ALA A 152 44.56 15.84 -6.23
CA ALA A 152 45.18 15.96 -4.91
C ALA A 152 46.30 14.91 -4.72
N GLY A 153 47.02 14.58 -5.81
CA GLY A 153 48.02 13.50 -5.82
C GLY A 153 49.31 13.79 -6.58
N GLU A 154 49.58 15.03 -7.00
CA GLU A 154 50.82 15.41 -7.70
C GLU A 154 51.45 16.64 -7.06
N MET A 155 52.01 16.49 -5.86
CA MET A 155 52.94 17.48 -5.29
C MET A 155 53.99 16.84 -4.37
N ASN A 156 54.46 15.63 -4.69
CA ASN A 156 55.60 15.03 -3.99
C ASN A 156 56.52 14.24 -4.92
N ASN A 157 57.11 14.91 -5.90
CA ASN A 157 58.35 14.42 -6.52
C ASN A 157 59.13 15.55 -7.21
N ARG A 158 59.67 16.49 -6.43
CA ARG A 158 60.68 17.43 -6.93
C ARG A 158 61.55 17.96 -5.79
N SER A 159 62.41 17.10 -5.25
CA SER A 159 63.64 17.53 -4.59
C SER A 159 64.53 16.33 -4.28
N LYS A 160 65.32 15.90 -5.26
CA LYS A 160 66.60 15.26 -4.98
C LYS A 160 67.63 15.88 -5.94
N PRO A 161 68.55 16.74 -5.46
CA PRO A 161 69.69 17.11 -6.27
C PRO A 161 70.62 15.91 -6.36
N ALA A 162 71.22 15.73 -7.53
CA ALA A 162 72.41 14.95 -7.70
C ALA A 162 73.58 15.73 -7.08
N GLU A 163 74.26 15.11 -6.11
CA GLU A 163 75.71 15.10 -5.89
C GLU A 163 76.03 14.29 -4.62
#